data_AF-A0A961SFM2-F1
#
_entry.id   AF-A0A961SFM2-F1
#
_cell.length_a   1.000
_cell.length_b   1.000
_cell.length_c   1.000
_cell.angle_alpha   90.00
_cell.angle_beta   90.00
_cell.angle_gamma   90.00
#
_symmetry.space_group_name_H-M   'P 1'
#
loop_
_entity.id
_entity.type
_entity.pdbx_description
1 polymer ?
#
loop_
_entity_poly.entity_id
_entity_poly.type
_entity_poly.pdbx_seq_one_letter_code
_entity_poly.pdbx_strand_id
1 'polypeptide(L)' 'MPDTAAIIAKYSQNIPRYTSYPTAPHFRNDEGGRLVETMLSSIGQHERISLYLHIPFCDKLCWFCGCHTKHTLQYAPVEA' A
#
# COMPACT_ATOMS: atom_id res chain seq x y z
N MET A 1 -36.91 11.98 -0.13
CA MET A 1 -35.54 11.43 -0.03
C MET A 1 -35.07 11.14 -1.45
N PRO A 2 -33.82 11.48 -1.83
CA PRO A 2 -33.34 11.15 -3.17
C PRO A 2 -33.31 9.64 -3.37
N ASP A 3 -33.60 9.20 -4.58
CA ASP A 3 -33.54 7.79 -4.96
C ASP A 3 -32.10 7.27 -4.81
N THR A 4 -31.93 6.23 -3.99
CA THR A 4 -30.62 5.63 -3.71
C THR A 4 -30.04 4.98 -4.97
N ALA A 5 -30.88 4.40 -5.84
CA ALA A 5 -30.43 3.80 -7.09
C ALA A 5 -29.83 4.85 -8.03
N ALA A 6 -30.50 6.00 -8.17
CA ALA A 6 -29.98 7.13 -8.93
C ALA A 6 -28.65 7.68 -8.39
N ILE A 7 -28.46 7.73 -7.07
CA ILE A 7 -27.19 8.17 -6.46
C ILE A 7 -26.06 7.20 -6.78
N ILE A 8 -26.30 5.89 -6.60
CA ILE A 8 -25.29 4.86 -6.86
C ILE A 8 -24.88 4.88 -8.34
N ALA A 9 -25.86 4.96 -9.25
CA ALA A 9 -25.59 5.04 -10.68
C ALA A 9 -24.72 6.25 -11.06
N LYS A 10 -24.94 7.40 -10.40
CA LYS A 10 -24.16 8.62 -10.66
C LYS A 10 -22.71 8.53 -10.17
N TYR A 11 -22.47 7.96 -8.98
CA TYR A 11 -21.16 8.06 -8.31
C TYR A 11 -20.34 6.77 -8.26
N SER A 12 -20.87 5.64 -8.71
CA SER A 12 -20.12 4.37 -8.82
C SER A 12 -19.18 4.36 -10.04
N GLN A 13 -18.27 5.34 -10.09
CA GLN A 13 -17.29 5.54 -11.15
C GLN A 13 -15.88 5.12 -10.69
N ASN A 14 -14.98 4.88 -11.64
CA ASN A 14 -13.57 4.66 -11.34
C ASN A 14 -12.95 5.94 -10.77
N ILE A 15 -12.72 5.96 -9.46
CA ILE A 15 -12.11 7.06 -8.73
C ILE A 15 -10.78 6.63 -8.10
N PRO A 16 -9.88 7.58 -7.77
CA PRO A 16 -8.69 7.27 -6.99
C PRO A 16 -9.06 6.60 -5.67
N ARG A 17 -8.31 5.56 -5.31
CA ARG A 17 -8.39 4.97 -3.98
C ARG A 17 -7.64 5.85 -3.00
N TYR A 18 -8.33 6.38 -2.00
CA TYR A 18 -7.72 7.17 -0.93
C TYR A 18 -7.23 6.25 0.19
N THR A 19 -6.06 5.64 -0.01
CA THR A 19 -5.39 4.82 1.02
C THR A 19 -4.40 5.62 1.86
N SER A 20 -4.02 6.81 1.40
CA SER A 20 -3.16 7.77 2.10
C SER A 20 -3.41 9.19 1.57
N TYR A 21 -2.97 10.21 2.31
CA TYR A 21 -2.95 11.58 1.83
C TYR A 21 -1.62 12.28 2.21
N PRO A 22 -0.89 12.89 1.25
CA PRO A 22 -1.13 12.83 -0.21
C PRO A 22 -1.09 11.39 -0.76
N THR A 23 -1.73 11.17 -1.91
CA THR A 23 -1.77 9.85 -2.56
C THR A 23 -0.43 9.52 -3.23
N ALA A 24 -0.18 8.24 -3.53
CA ALA A 24 1.09 7.78 -4.12
C ALA A 24 1.58 8.53 -5.38
N PRO A 25 0.71 9.02 -6.30
CA PRO A 25 1.16 9.84 -7.43
C PRO A 25 1.89 11.14 -7.06
N HIS A 26 1.79 11.58 -5.81
CA HIS A 26 2.52 12.76 -5.30
C HIS A 26 3.92 12.43 -4.77
N PHE A 27 4.36 11.17 -4.81
CA PHE A 27 5.71 10.80 -4.38
C PHE A 27 6.74 11.42 -5.34
N ARG A 28 7.80 12.01 -4.77
CA ARG A 28 8.89 12.64 -5.52
C ARG A 28 10.17 11.81 -5.39
N ASN A 29 10.89 11.64 -6.50
CA ASN A 29 12.10 10.79 -6.55
C ASN A 29 13.34 11.43 -5.89
N ASP A 30 13.32 12.73 -5.61
CA ASP A 30 14.47 13.55 -5.19
C ASP A 30 14.63 13.69 -3.67
N GLU A 31 13.67 13.24 -2.87
CA GLU A 31 13.63 13.53 -1.42
C GLU A 31 14.02 12.34 -0.52
N GLY A 32 14.13 11.12 -1.06
CA GLY A 32 14.11 9.87 -0.27
C GLY A 32 15.07 9.81 0.93
N GLY A 33 16.38 9.95 0.72
CA GLY A 33 17.37 9.73 1.79
C GLY A 33 17.27 10.74 2.94
N ARG A 34 17.32 12.03 2.64
CA ARG A 34 17.25 13.12 3.64
C ARG A 34 15.89 13.16 4.34
N LEU A 35 14.80 12.86 3.62
CA LEU A 35 13.46 12.78 4.20
C LEU A 35 13.36 11.66 5.23
N VAL A 36 13.86 10.46 4.89
CA VAL A 36 13.85 9.31 5.82
C VAL A 36 14.65 9.61 7.08
N GLU A 37 15.85 10.17 6.96
CA GLU A 37 16.67 10.56 8.11
C GLU A 37 15.97 11.58 9.01
N THR A 38 15.34 12.60 8.41
CA THR A 38 14.58 13.63 9.13
C THR A 38 13.39 13.01 9.87
N MET A 39 12.64 12.12 9.21
CA MET A 39 11.48 11.44 9.80
C MET A 39 11.90 10.56 10.97
N LEU A 40 12.93 9.73 10.81
CA LEU A 40 13.43 8.86 11.88
C LEU A 40 13.96 9.67 13.08
N SER A 41 14.66 10.77 12.82
CA SER A 41 15.17 11.66 13.87
C SER A 41 14.06 12.39 14.64
N SER A 42 12.85 12.49 14.06
CA SER A 42 11.70 13.12 14.71
C SER A 42 10.94 12.20 15.67
N ILE A 43 11.23 10.90 15.65
CA ILE A 43 10.57 9.91 16.51
C ILE A 43 11.04 10.08 17.96
N GLY A 44 10.10 10.27 18.88
CA GLY A 44 10.43 10.40 20.31
C GLY A 44 10.90 9.09 20.93
N GLN A 45 11.75 9.15 21.97
CA GLN A 45 12.27 7.96 22.67
C GLN A 45 11.19 7.00 23.20
N HIS A 46 9.98 7.50 23.46
CA HIS A 46 8.87 6.73 24.01
C HIS A 46 7.70 6.58 23.02
N GLU A 47 7.92 6.88 21.74
CA GLU A 47 6.89 6.78 20.72
C GLU A 47 6.70 5.32 20.28
N ARG A 48 5.44 4.94 20.05
CA ARG A 48 5.12 3.58 19.60
C ARG A 48 5.35 3.47 18.10
N ILE A 49 6.11 2.47 17.71
CA ILE A 49 6.44 2.20 16.31
C ILE A 49 5.54 1.08 15.78
N SER A 50 5.05 1.23 14.56
CA SER A 50 4.40 0.17 13.78
C SER A 50 5.36 -0.28 12.68
N LEU A 51 5.56 -1.59 12.54
CA LEU A 51 6.42 -2.17 11.53
C LEU A 51 5.58 -2.81 10.42
N TYR A 52 5.89 -2.48 9.19
CA TYR A 52 5.31 -3.10 8.00
C TYR A 52 6.37 -3.92 7.27
N LEU A 53 6.11 -5.21 7.09
CA LEU A 53 6.95 -6.10 6.30
C LEU A 53 6.14 -6.61 5.11
N HIS A 54 6.61 -6.32 3.90
CA HIS A 54 5.96 -6.77 2.68
C HIS A 54 6.47 -8.17 2.28
N ILE A 55 5.57 -9.15 2.18
CA ILE A 55 5.88 -10.51 1.71
C ILE A 55 5.30 -10.66 0.30
N PRO A 56 6.10 -10.48 -0.76
CA PRO A 56 5.60 -10.41 -2.14
C PRO A 56 5.53 -11.81 -2.79
N PHE A 57 5.33 -12.88 -2.03
CA PHE A 57 5.44 -14.25 -2.55
C PHE A 57 4.10 -14.97 -2.46
N CYS A 58 3.64 -15.47 -3.60
CA CYS A 58 2.45 -16.32 -3.69
C CYS A 58 2.83 -17.68 -4.29
N ASP A 59 2.20 -18.75 -3.78
CA ASP A 59 2.26 -20.11 -4.37
C ASP A 59 1.47 -20.19 -5.69
N LYS A 60 0.44 -19.34 -5.85
CA LYS A 60 -0.38 -19.28 -7.07
C LYS A 60 -0.74 -17.84 -7.39
N LEU A 61 -0.87 -17.54 -8.68
CA LEU A 61 -1.33 -16.23 -9.14
C LEU A 61 -2.84 -16.25 -9.38
N CYS A 62 -3.58 -15.44 -8.62
CA CYS A 62 -5.02 -15.27 -8.84
C CYS A 62 -5.29 -14.32 -10.02
N TRP A 63 -6.25 -14.67 -10.87
CA TRP A 63 -6.63 -13.85 -12.05
C TRP A 63 -7.07 -12.42 -11.71
N PHE A 64 -7.62 -12.21 -10.52
CA PHE A 64 -8.10 -10.91 -10.04
C PHE A 64 -7.05 -10.13 -9.21
N CYS A 65 -5.83 -10.66 -9.06
CA CYS A 65 -4.84 -10.07 -8.15
C CYS A 65 -4.31 -8.72 -8.68
N GLY A 66 -4.50 -7.67 -7.87
CA GLY A 66 -3.92 -6.33 -8.11
C GLY A 66 -2.86 -5.94 -7.08
N CYS A 67 -2.34 -6.90 -6.30
CA CYS A 67 -1.35 -6.65 -5.26
C CYS A 67 0.06 -6.57 -5.85
N HIS A 68 0.98 -5.89 -5.14
CA HIS A 68 2.41 -5.95 -5.44
C HIS A 68 2.96 -7.32 -5.01
N THR A 69 2.96 -8.30 -5.91
CA THR A 69 3.32 -9.69 -5.59
C THR A 69 4.05 -10.38 -6.74
N LYS A 70 4.66 -11.53 -6.45
CA LYS A 70 5.40 -12.39 -7.36
C LYS A 70 5.07 -13.86 -7.06
N HIS A 71 4.78 -14.63 -8.12
CA HIS A 71 4.66 -16.08 -8.01
C HIS A 71 6.06 -16.71 -7.86
N THR A 72 6.22 -17.63 -6.91
CA THR A 72 7.48 -18.36 -6.67
C THR A 72 7.21 -19.83 -6.38
N LEU A 73 8.11 -20.70 -6.83
CA LEU A 73 8.14 -22.13 -6.50
C LEU A 73 9.41 -22.51 -5.71
N GLN A 74 10.16 -21.51 -5.23
CA GLN A 74 11.38 -21.71 -4.46
C GLN A 74 11.07 -21.62 -2.96
N TYR A 75 10.99 -22.78 -2.31
CA TYR A 75 10.66 -22.90 -0.88
C TYR A 75 11.88 -23.13 0.02
N ALA A 76 13.02 -23.52 -0.55
CA ALA A 76 14.26 -23.75 0.20
C ALA A 76 14.61 -22.66 1.24
N PRO A 77 14.42 -21.34 0.99
CA PRO A 77 14.74 -20.31 1.99
C PRO A 77 13.88 -20.32 3.27
N VAL A 78 12.74 -21.01 3.27
CA VAL A 78 11.82 -21.10 4.42
C VAL A 78 11.68 -22.52 4.96
N GLU A 79 12.45 -23.47 4.42
CA GLU A 79 12.57 -24.82 4.95
C GLU A 79 13.57 -24.83 6.11
N ALA A 80 13.22 -25.53 7.21
CA ALA A 80 13.93 -25.52 8.49
C ALA A 80 15.15 -26.46 8.52
#